data_AF-A0A6M3JK85-F1
#
_entry.id   AF-A0A6M3JK85-F1
#
_cell.length_a   1.000
_cell.length_b   1.000
_cell.length_c   1.000
_cell.angle_alpha   90.00
_cell.angle_beta   90.00
_cell.angle_gamma   90.00
#
_symmetry.space_group_name_H-M   'P 1'
#
loop_
_entity.id
_entity.type
_entity.pdbx_description
1 polymer ?
#
loop_
_entity_poly.entity_id
_entity_poly.type
_entity_poly.pdbx_seq_one_letter_code
_entity_poly.pdbx_strand_id
1 'polypeptide(L)'
;MKAQLNFDMDEPDDRMEHLRCLKSLDMALVLWNLNFNSKKEFENKISLSPEMGAYDVLDMFFDEFRSILEEHDINIDKLVQ
;
A
#
# COMPACT_ATOMS: atom_id res chain seq x y z
N MET A 1 -20.26 -3.53 -18.22
CA MET A 1 -20.75 -4.75 -17.54
C MET A 1 -21.33 -4.36 -16.19
N LYS A 2 -22.31 -5.10 -15.66
CA LYS A 2 -22.87 -4.92 -14.31
C LYS A 2 -22.76 -6.25 -13.58
N ALA A 3 -22.23 -6.23 -12.36
CA ALA A 3 -22.14 -7.38 -11.47
C ALA A 3 -22.60 -6.95 -10.08
N GLN A 4 -23.14 -7.89 -9.31
CA GLN A 4 -23.50 -7.71 -7.91
C GLN A 4 -22.73 -8.75 -7.09
N LEU A 5 -22.13 -8.30 -5.99
CA LEU A 5 -21.48 -9.15 -5.00
C LEU A 5 -22.35 -9.14 -3.75
N ASN A 6 -22.63 -10.32 -3.18
CA ASN A 6 -23.38 -10.49 -1.95
C ASN A 6 -22.44 -11.06 -0.90
N PHE A 7 -22.47 -10.49 0.31
CA PHE A 7 -21.65 -10.90 1.44
C PHE A 7 -22.55 -11.08 2.66
N ASP A 8 -22.33 -12.14 3.43
CA ASP A 8 -22.94 -12.33 4.73
C ASP A 8 -22.15 -11.54 5.80
N MET A 9 -22.78 -10.51 6.37
CA MET A 9 -22.12 -9.67 7.37
C MET A 9 -22.04 -10.32 8.76
N ASP A 10 -22.72 -11.46 8.99
CA ASP A 10 -22.61 -12.22 10.23
C ASP A 10 -21.43 -13.20 10.18
N GLU A 11 -21.03 -13.65 8.98
CA GLU A 11 -19.86 -14.51 8.76
C GLU A 11 -18.54 -13.68 8.74
N PRO A 12 -17.57 -13.97 9.63
CA PRO A 12 -16.31 -13.22 9.68
C PRO A 12 -15.51 -13.17 8.38
N ASP A 13 -15.46 -14.27 7.62
CA ASP A 13 -14.69 -14.35 6.39
C ASP A 13 -15.32 -13.48 5.28
N ASP A 14 -16.65 -13.51 5.12
CA ASP A 14 -17.39 -12.69 4.15
C ASP A 14 -17.24 -11.19 4.45
N ARG A 15 -17.21 -10.78 5.74
CA ARG A 15 -16.92 -9.38 6.11
C ARG A 15 -15.53 -8.95 5.65
N MET A 16 -14.55 -9.85 5.74
CA MET A 16 -13.17 -9.58 5.33
C MET A 16 -13.07 -9.49 3.81
N GLU A 17 -13.74 -10.38 3.08
CA GLU A 17 -13.82 -10.33 1.62
C GLU A 17 -14.47 -9.02 1.14
N HIS A 18 -15.58 -8.62 1.76
CA HIS A 18 -16.23 -7.34 1.49
C HIS A 18 -15.27 -6.16 1.71
N LEU A 19 -14.54 -6.14 2.83
CA LEU A 19 -13.57 -5.08 3.14
C LEU A 19 -12.45 -5.01 2.09
N ARG A 20 -11.90 -6.17 1.68
CA ARG A 20 -10.90 -6.26 0.61
C ARG A 20 -11.42 -5.71 -0.72
N CYS A 21 -12.68 -5.99 -1.07
CA CYS A 21 -13.31 -5.45 -2.27
C CYS A 21 -13.44 -3.93 -2.21
N LEU A 22 -13.83 -3.36 -1.06
CA LEU A 22 -13.94 -1.91 -0.92
C LEU A 22 -12.58 -1.21 -1.04
N LYS A 23 -11.52 -1.83 -0.51
CA LYS A 23 -10.16 -1.30 -0.53
C LYS A 23 -9.36 -1.62 -1.80
N SER A 24 -9.97 -2.30 -2.78
CA SER A 24 -9.24 -2.74 -3.98
C SER A 24 -8.75 -1.58 -4.84
N LEU A 25 -9.54 -0.50 -4.94
CA LEU A 25 -9.16 0.70 -5.69
C LEU A 25 -7.99 1.42 -5.00
N ASP A 26 -8.11 1.65 -3.70
CA ASP A 26 -7.07 2.28 -2.88
C ASP A 26 -5.76 1.49 -2.99
N MET A 27 -5.82 0.16 -2.91
CA MET A 27 -4.65 -0.69 -3.10
C MET A 27 -4.03 -0.57 -4.50
N ALA A 28 -4.86 -0.45 -5.56
CA ALA A 28 -4.36 -0.22 -6.91
C ALA A 28 -3.62 1.12 -7.03
N LEU A 29 -4.09 2.16 -6.32
CA LEU A 29 -3.44 3.46 -6.27
C LEU A 29 -2.12 3.42 -5.49
N VAL A 30 -2.06 2.68 -4.38
CA VAL A 30 -0.80 2.43 -3.64
C VAL A 30 0.25 1.82 -4.57
N LEU A 31 -0.11 0.75 -5.30
CA LEU A 31 0.80 0.09 -6.24
C LEU A 31 1.25 1.03 -7.36
N TRP A 32 0.33 1.86 -7.88
CA TRP A 32 0.65 2.86 -8.87
C TRP A 32 1.66 3.89 -8.34
N ASN A 33 1.40 4.46 -7.16
CA ASN A 33 2.30 5.44 -6.53
C ASN A 33 3.69 4.86 -6.27
N LEU A 34 3.75 3.64 -5.75
CA LEU A 34 5.01 2.96 -5.51
C LEU A 34 5.82 2.75 -6.80
N ASN A 35 5.15 2.34 -7.88
CA ASN A 35 5.83 2.05 -9.15
C ASN A 35 6.33 3.32 -9.87
N PHE A 36 5.56 4.41 -9.84
CA PHE A 36 5.86 5.59 -10.64
C PHE A 36 6.56 6.72 -9.89
N ASN A 37 6.25 6.91 -8.60
CA ASN A 37 6.77 8.05 -7.84
C ASN A 37 8.00 7.66 -7.01
N SER A 38 7.96 6.50 -6.34
CA SER A 38 8.98 6.15 -5.36
C SER A 38 10.37 5.98 -5.97
N LYS A 39 10.52 5.28 -7.11
CA LYS A 39 11.86 5.01 -7.69
C LYS A 39 12.68 6.29 -7.93
N LYS A 40 12.08 7.30 -8.59
CA LYS A 40 12.76 8.55 -8.92
C LYS A 40 13.08 9.36 -7.66
N GLU A 41 12.20 9.30 -6.66
CA GLU A 41 12.41 9.97 -5.40
C GLU A 41 13.58 9.37 -4.61
N PHE A 42 13.67 8.04 -4.56
CA PHE A 42 14.80 7.32 -3.95
C PHE A 42 16.11 7.60 -4.66
N GLU A 43 16.14 7.58 -6.00
CA GLU A 43 17.33 7.93 -6.78
C GLU A 43 17.82 9.35 -6.43
N ASN A 44 16.91 10.32 -6.28
CA ASN A 44 17.24 11.69 -5.87
C ASN A 44 17.77 11.74 -4.43
N LYS A 45 17.08 11.10 -3.47
CA LYS A 45 17.46 11.10 -2.05
C LYS A 45 18.84 10.44 -1.84
N ILE A 46 19.11 9.32 -2.53
CA ILE A 46 20.41 8.63 -2.51
C ILE A 46 21.51 9.49 -3.12
N SER A 47 21.25 10.10 -4.28
CA SER A 47 22.24 10.96 -4.95
C SER A 47 22.64 12.18 -4.11
N LEU A 48 21.71 12.71 -3.31
CA LEU A 48 21.96 13.84 -2.39
C LEU A 48 22.68 13.43 -1.11
N SER A 49 22.70 12.14 -0.77
CA SER A 49 23.28 11.62 0.48
C SER A 49 24.17 10.40 0.19
N PRO A 50 25.34 10.62 -0.45
CA PRO A 50 26.22 9.55 -0.92
C PRO A 50 26.82 8.68 0.19
N GLU A 51 26.62 9.05 1.46
CA GLU A 51 27.13 8.34 2.64
C GLU A 51 26.11 7.36 3.24
N MET A 52 24.88 7.32 2.70
CA MET A 52 23.86 6.36 3.12
C MET A 52 24.31 4.92 2.88
N GLY A 53 24.23 4.11 3.94
CA GLY A 53 24.38 2.68 3.84
C GLY A 53 23.15 2.01 3.24
N ALA A 54 23.29 0.73 2.88
CA ALA A 54 22.18 -0.06 2.34
C ALA A 54 20.98 -0.16 3.32
N TYR A 55 21.24 -0.17 4.63
CA TYR A 55 20.19 -0.20 5.65
C TYR A 55 19.41 1.12 5.72
N ASP A 56 20.08 2.27 5.59
CA ASP A 56 19.41 3.58 5.60
C ASP A 56 18.45 3.72 4.40
N VAL A 57 18.86 3.21 3.24
CA VAL A 57 18.02 3.19 2.03
C VAL A 57 16.82 2.27 2.20
N LEU A 58 16.99 1.10 2.83
CA LEU A 58 15.90 0.19 3.13
C LEU A 58 14.89 0.79 4.10
N ASP A 59 15.35 1.41 5.18
CA ASP A 59 14.49 2.05 6.18
C ASP A 59 13.68 3.17 5.54
N MET A 60 14.33 4.02 4.74
CA MET A 60 13.67 5.08 4.00
C MET A 60 12.61 4.54 3.02
N PHE A 61 12.87 3.40 2.37
CA PHE A 61 11.88 2.74 1.51
C PHE A 61 10.65 2.31 2.28
N PHE A 62 10.83 1.64 3.42
CA PHE A 62 9.70 1.16 4.22
C PHE A 62 8.92 2.31 4.88
N ASP A 63 9.58 3.40 5.24
CA ASP A 63 8.90 4.58 5.78
C ASP A 63 8.03 5.26 4.72
N GLU A 64 8.55 5.46 3.51
CA GLU A 64 7.77 5.98 2.38
C GLU A 64 6.60 5.04 2.03
N PHE A 65 6.85 3.73 1.99
CA PHE A 65 5.81 2.74 1.71
C PHE A 65 4.68 2.80 2.76
N ARG A 66 5.02 2.92 4.05
CA ARG A 66 4.02 3.11 5.11
C ARG A 66 3.25 4.41 4.94
N SER A 67 3.91 5.51 4.60
CA SER A 67 3.25 6.79 4.33
C SER A 67 2.22 6.67 3.20
N ILE A 68 2.59 6.01 2.10
CA ILE A 68 1.67 5.78 0.97
C ILE A 68 0.47 4.93 1.41
N LEU A 69 0.69 3.88 2.21
CA LEU A 69 -0.42 3.07 2.73
C LEU A 69 -1.39 3.90 3.59
N GLU A 70 -0.87 4.76 4.45
CA GLU A 70 -1.66 5.66 5.31
C GLU A 70 -2.44 6.68 4.49
N GLU A 71 -1.83 7.29 3.47
CA GLU A 71 -2.49 8.25 2.56
C GLU A 71 -3.71 7.66 1.84
N HIS A 72 -3.68 6.36 1.55
CA HIS A 72 -4.77 5.63 0.90
C HIS A 72 -5.68 4.89 1.89
N ASP A 73 -5.56 5.16 3.20
CA ASP A 73 -6.32 4.51 4.27
C ASP A 73 -6.29 2.97 4.15
N ILE A 74 -5.10 2.43 3.86
CA ILE A 74 -4.83 0.99 3.77
C ILE A 74 -4.16 0.53 5.05
N ASN A 75 -4.81 -0.41 5.74
CA ASN A 75 -4.21 -1.16 6.84
C ASN A 75 -4.07 -2.62 6.39
N ILE A 76 -2.84 -3.03 6.05
CA ILE A 76 -2.56 -4.38 5.51
C ILE A 76 -2.90 -5.46 6.54
N ASP A 77 -2.62 -5.23 7.83
CA ASP A 77 -2.91 -6.20 8.88
C ASP A 77 -4.41 -6.52 8.93
N LYS A 78 -5.27 -5.51 8.83
CA LYS A 78 -6.74 -5.68 8.78
C LYS A 78 -7.26 -6.32 7.50
N LEU A 79 -6.45 -6.37 6.45
CA LEU A 79 -6.82 -6.98 5.17
C LEU A 79 -6.32 -8.42 5.03
N VAL A 80 -5.37 -8.86 5.87
CA VAL A 80 -4.74 -10.19 5.76
C VAL A 80 -5.03 -11.09 6.96
N GLN A 81 -5.18 -10.52 8.16
CA GLN A 81 -5.49 -11.27 9.39
C GLN A 81 -6.92 -11.74 9.45
#